data_AF-A0A5T1AD48-F1
#
_entry.id   AF-A0A5T1AD48-F1
#
_cell.length_a   1.000
_cell.length_b   1.000
_cell.length_c   1.000
_cell.angle_alpha   90.00
_cell.angle_beta   90.00
_cell.angle_gamma   90.00
#
_symmetry.space_group_name_H-M   'P 1'
#
loop_
_entity.id
_entity.type
_entity.pdbx_description
1 polymer ?
#
loop_
_entity_poly.entity_id
_entity_poly.type
_entity_poly.pdbx_seq_one_letter_code
_entity_poly.pdbx_strand_id
1 'polypeptide(L)' 'MSETYEIYTPDGLALDVEKDTNKILFKENIKPTGNYTEEYSKAVFKSYYIMKNSPYKDYQPKYLDPNFYTGKASTLL' A
#
# COMPACT_ATOMS: atom_id res chain seq x y z
N MET A 1 -30.64 -6.27 -18.96
CA MET A 1 -29.83 -7.02 -17.97
C MET A 1 -28.86 -7.85 -18.78
N SER A 2 -27.56 -7.64 -18.63
CA SER A 2 -26.55 -8.55 -19.20
C SER A 2 -26.70 -9.92 -18.53
N GLU A 3 -26.48 -11.00 -19.27
CA GLU A 3 -26.46 -12.33 -18.67
C GLU A 3 -25.22 -12.49 -17.80
N THR A 4 -25.38 -13.11 -16.62
CA THR A 4 -24.28 -13.40 -15.69
C THR A 4 -24.15 -14.90 -15.43
N TYR A 5 -22.98 -15.31 -14.94
CA TYR A 5 -22.73 -16.61 -14.34
C TYR A 5 -21.97 -16.45 -13.02
N GLU A 6 -22.06 -17.44 -12.14
CA GLU A 6 -21.46 -17.40 -10.80
C GLU A 6 -20.15 -18.19 -10.76
N ILE A 7 -19.14 -17.64 -10.09
CA ILE A 7 -17.90 -18.33 -9.74
C ILE A 7 -17.71 -18.33 -8.23
N TYR A 8 -16.98 -19.32 -7.72
CA TYR A 8 -16.64 -19.42 -6.29
C TYR A 8 -15.15 -19.18 -6.08
N THR A 9 -14.82 -18.26 -5.17
CA THR A 9 -13.45 -18.06 -4.70
C THR A 9 -13.02 -19.18 -3.74
N PRO A 10 -11.70 -19.34 -3.46
CA PRO A 10 -11.22 -20.38 -2.54
C PRO A 10 -11.77 -20.28 -1.10
N ASP A 11 -12.15 -19.08 -0.65
CA ASP A 11 -12.82 -18.82 0.62
C ASP A 11 -14.36 -18.99 0.56
N GLY A 12 -14.89 -19.48 -0.56
CA GLY A 12 -16.30 -19.83 -0.73
C GLY A 12 -17.21 -18.66 -1.10
N LEU A 13 -16.66 -17.51 -1.50
CA LEU A 13 -17.42 -16.34 -1.87
C LEU A 13 -17.94 -16.46 -3.32
N ALA A 14 -19.25 -16.33 -3.47
CA ALA A 14 -19.93 -16.29 -4.77
C ALA A 14 -19.75 -14.92 -5.43
N LEU A 15 -19.19 -14.91 -6.65
CA LEU A 15 -19.00 -13.71 -7.46
C LEU A 15 -19.79 -13.82 -8.76
N ASP A 16 -20.52 -12.75 -9.10
CA ASP A 16 -21.22 -12.64 -10.37
C ASP A 16 -20.26 -12.13 -11.46
N VAL A 17 -20.29 -12.77 -12.63
CA VAL A 17 -19.45 -12.40 -13.79
C VAL A 17 -20.31 -12.14 -15.00
N GLU A 18 -20.08 -11.01 -15.69
CA GLU A 18 -20.75 -10.72 -16.97
C GLU A 18 -20.29 -11.69 -18.06
N LYS A 19 -21.21 -12.34 -18.76
CA LYS A 19 -20.88 -13.31 -19.83
C LYS A 19 -20.10 -12.70 -20.99
N ASP A 20 -20.46 -11.47 -21.38
CA ASP A 20 -19.91 -10.86 -22.60
C ASP A 20 -18.49 -10.30 -22.41
N THR A 21 -18.17 -9.85 -21.19
CA THR A 21 -16.94 -9.10 -20.89
C THR A 21 -16.01 -9.81 -19.91
N ASN A 22 -16.49 -10.86 -19.24
CA ASN A 22 -15.84 -11.51 -18.11
C ASN A 22 -15.47 -10.55 -16.96
N LYS A 23 -16.19 -9.43 -16.83
CA LYS A 23 -16.03 -8.52 -15.69
C LYS A 23 -16.67 -9.12 -14.45
N ILE A 24 -15.90 -9.14 -13.36
CA ILE A 24 -16.36 -9.52 -12.02
C ILE A 24 -17.14 -8.34 -11.44
N LEU A 25 -18.37 -8.61 -11.00
CA LEU A 25 -19.25 -7.65 -10.37
C LEU A 25 -19.13 -7.78 -8.85
N PHE A 26 -18.45 -6.82 -8.22
CA PHE A 26 -18.43 -6.74 -6.77
C PHE A 26 -19.76 -6.15 -6.28
N LYS A 27 -20.51 -6.93 -5.51
CA LYS A 27 -21.67 -6.40 -4.77
C LYS A 27 -21.15 -5.42 -3.72
N GLU A 28 -21.79 -4.26 -3.60
CA GLU A 28 -21.46 -3.32 -2.53
C GLU A 28 -21.59 -4.03 -1.18
N ASN A 29 -20.49 -4.08 -0.43
CA ASN A 29 -20.55 -4.57 0.94
C ASN A 29 -21.40 -3.61 1.79
N ILE A 30 -22.31 -4.14 2.61
CA ILE A 30 -23.15 -3.38 3.56
C ILE A 30 -22.29 -2.53 4.52
N LYS A 31 -21.01 -2.90 4.71
CA LYS A 31 -19.98 -2.08 5.35
C LYS A 31 -18.82 -1.90 4.40
N PRO A 32 -18.25 -0.71 4.22
CA PRO A 32 -17.02 -0.51 3.44
C PRO A 32 -15.89 -1.27 4.12
N THR A 33 -15.70 -2.53 3.72
CA THR A 33 -14.75 -3.45 4.34
C THR A 33 -13.70 -3.79 3.32
N GLY A 34 -12.53 -3.20 3.53
CA GLY A 34 -11.29 -3.45 2.82
C GLY A 34 -10.22 -2.64 3.56
N ASN A 35 -9.04 -3.23 3.80
CA ASN A 35 -7.90 -2.52 4.40
C ASN A 35 -7.47 -1.27 3.59
N TYR A 36 -8.03 -1.10 2.39
CA TYR A 36 -7.86 0.02 1.48
C TYR A 36 -9.24 0.67 1.22
N THR A 37 -9.77 1.43 2.18
CA THR A 37 -10.79 2.41 1.82
C THR A 37 -10.12 3.50 0.97
N GLU A 38 -10.90 4.19 0.12
CA GLU A 38 -10.40 5.29 -0.73
C GLU A 38 -9.62 6.32 0.10
N GLU A 39 -10.08 6.57 1.33
CA GLU A 39 -9.47 7.52 2.25
C GLU A 39 -8.13 7.05 2.83
N TYR A 40 -8.00 5.76 3.19
CA TYR A 40 -6.70 5.20 3.59
C TYR A 40 -5.70 5.21 2.44
N SER A 41 -6.17 4.98 1.21
CA SER A 41 -5.33 5.04 0.01
C SER A 41 -4.77 6.45 -0.22
N LYS A 42 -5.55 7.50 0.06
CA LYS A 42 -5.10 8.91 -0.04
C LYS A 42 -3.90 9.20 0.86
N ALA A 43 -3.85 8.63 2.06
CA ALA A 43 -2.71 8.82 2.97
C ALA A 43 -1.42 8.21 2.41
N VAL A 44 -1.49 7.04 1.77
CA VAL A 44 -0.34 6.37 1.13
C VAL A 44 0.18 7.17 -0.06
N PHE A 45 -0.71 7.68 -0.91
CA PHE A 45 -0.27 8.53 -2.04
C PHE A 45 0.32 9.85 -1.56
N LYS A 46 -0.24 10.44 -0.51
CA LYS A 46 0.29 11.69 0.09
C LYS A 46 1.66 11.47 0.72
N SER A 47 1.87 10.38 1.45
CA SER A 47 3.18 10.05 2.04
C SER A 47 4.23 9.78 0.97
N TYR A 48 3.87 9.06 -0.09
CA TYR A 48 4.75 8.85 -1.25
C TYR A 48 5.14 10.18 -1.92
N TYR A 49 4.19 11.07 -2.15
CA TYR A 49 4.45 12.38 -2.72
C TYR A 49 5.39 13.22 -1.86
N ILE A 50 5.18 13.23 -0.54
CA ILE A 50 6.06 13.90 0.42
C ILE A 50 7.47 13.31 0.37
N MET A 51 7.60 11.99 0.36
CA MET A 51 8.90 11.31 0.28
C MET A 51 9.66 11.68 -1.00
N LYS A 52 8.98 11.69 -2.16
CA LYS A 52 9.62 12.02 -3.44
C LYS A 52 10.04 13.48 -3.57
N ASN A 53 9.30 14.39 -2.95
CA ASN A 53 9.57 15.83 -3.02
C ASN A 53 10.29 16.37 -1.77
N SER A 54 10.67 15.50 -0.84
CA SER A 54 11.38 15.90 0.37
C SER A 54 12.73 16.53 0.00
N PRO A 55 13.10 17.67 0.61
CA PRO A 55 14.44 18.22 0.46
C PRO A 55 15.52 17.29 1.05
N TYR A 56 15.11 16.31 1.86
CA TYR A 56 15.98 15.31 2.49
C TYR A 56 15.85 13.91 1.86
N LYS A 57 15.26 13.79 0.66
CA LYS A 57 15.06 12.48 0.00
C LYS A 57 16.37 11.70 -0.22
N ASP A 58 17.49 12.41 -0.34
CA ASP A 58 18.83 11.86 -0.54
C ASP A 58 19.68 11.88 0.76
N TYR A 59 19.08 12.24 1.90
CA TYR A 59 19.79 12.30 3.17
C TYR A 59 20.22 10.91 3.61
N GLN A 60 21.53 10.72 3.72
CA GLN A 60 22.10 9.54 4.34
C GLN A 60 22.40 9.85 5.81
N PRO A 61 21.70 9.21 6.76
CA PRO A 61 21.99 9.43 8.17
C PRO A 61 23.41 8.98 8.50
N LYS A 62 24.19 9.91 9.03
CA LYS A 62 25.48 9.64 9.65
C LYS A 62 25.21 9.11 11.07
N TYR A 63 25.26 7.80 11.24
CA TYR A 63 25.14 7.18 12.56
C TYR A 63 26.46 7.27 13.32
N LEU A 64 26.38 7.50 14.63
CA LEU A 64 27.54 7.37 15.51
C LEU A 64 27.95 5.89 15.55
N ASP A 65 29.25 5.62 15.37
CA ASP A 65 29.79 4.28 15.51
C ASP A 65 29.56 3.79 16.95
N PRO A 66 28.79 2.71 17.18
CA PRO A 66 28.54 2.20 18.53
C PRO A 66 29.81 1.70 19.23
N ASN A 67 30.91 1.52 18.49
CA ASN A 67 32.23 1.14 19.02
C ASN A 67 33.16 2.36 19.17
N PHE A 68 32.60 3.57 19.15
CA PHE A 68 33.35 4.79 19.41
C PHE A 68 33.61 4.97 20.91
N TYR A 69 34.80 4.58 21.33
CA TYR A 69 35.25 4.71 22.72
C TYR A 69 35.97 6.04 22.95
N THR A 70 35.84 6.56 24.17
CA THR A 70 36.49 7.79 24.62
C THR A 70 38.00 7.75 24.32
N GLY A 71 38.52 8.77 23.63
CA GLY A 71 39.93 8.88 23.24
C GLY A 71 40.26 8.45 21.80
N LYS A 72 39.29 7.96 21.02
CA LYS A 72 39.47 7.72 19.56
C LYS A 72 39.11 8.96 18.74
N ALA A 73 39.77 9.14 17.60
CA ALA A 73 39.46 10.20 16.63
C ALA A 73 38.18 9.86 15.85
N SER A 74 37.30 10.85 15.66
CA SER A 74 36.04 10.69 14.92
C SER A 74 36.28 10.20 13.50
N THR A 75 35.51 9.19 13.07
CA THR A 75 35.45 8.71 11.68
C THR A 75 34.41 9.47 10.84
N LEU A 76 33.60 10.33 11.48
CA LEU A 76 32.70 11.25 10.82
C LEU A 76 33.51 12.46 10.32
N LEU A 77 34.02 12.33 9.10
CA LEU A 77 34.57 13.42 8.29
C LEU A 77 33.45 14.19 7.58
#